data_AF-A0A2R5G9P3-F1
#
_entry.id   AF-A0A2R5G9P3-F1
#
_cell.length_a   1.000
_cell.length_b   1.000
_cell.length_c   1.000
_cell.angle_alpha   90.00
_cell.angle_beta   90.00
_cell.angle_gamma   90.00
#
_symmetry.space_group_name_H-M   'P 1'
#
loop_
_entity.id
_entity.type
_entity.pdbx_description
1 polymer ?
#
loop_
_entity_poly.entity_id
_entity_poly.type
_entity_poly.pdbx_seq_one_letter_code
_entity_poly.pdbx_strand_id
1 'polypeptide(L)'
;MSRRDDAAARRRRQQRQQRQQRQQQQQKQPEMPQRPRLDGEGEETASRRRGDDDDKEASPRTAGPAAHSETQALRALAWALAIASVGCFALMDGDIANQAPSRIVAQDQLTMVGGVLGLLWSGPLTILAGIQKHGSYRYRIYQPLQGGSVFVLMQAIGWTFYAISAGLCLVLTLNPEVTEGTLMVVGALGFCANAMLNSSLDWFKPKRESHIRKRINSLLGQRSTKGSAALLLSAAALVALCAMDTLVEETSSSRIVWVDLFLQSSIVIFVLCA
;
A
#
# COMPACT_ATOMS: atom_id res chain seq x y z
N MET A 1 44.29 2.29 22.27
CA MET A 1 43.38 3.46 22.17
C MET A 1 43.89 4.60 21.27
N SER A 2 45.20 4.81 21.10
CA SER A 2 45.76 6.01 20.43
C SER A 2 45.43 6.26 18.94
N ARG A 3 45.17 5.25 18.08
CA ARG A 3 44.96 5.49 16.63
C ARG A 3 43.57 6.04 16.24
N ARG A 4 42.54 5.86 17.08
CA ARG A 4 41.18 6.36 16.77
C ARG A 4 41.03 7.84 17.05
N ASP A 5 41.74 8.36 18.05
CA ASP A 5 41.67 9.78 18.44
C ASP A 5 42.37 10.68 17.41
N ASP A 6 43.45 10.21 16.79
CA ASP A 6 44.15 10.92 15.71
C ASP A 6 43.29 11.11 14.46
N ALA A 7 42.47 10.12 14.12
CA ALA A 7 41.57 10.20 12.97
C ALA A 7 40.46 11.25 13.19
N ALA A 8 39.92 11.31 14.42
CA ALA A 8 38.91 12.30 14.79
C ALA A 8 39.49 13.72 14.78
N ALA A 9 40.73 13.91 15.26
CA ALA A 9 41.42 15.19 15.23
C ALA A 9 41.66 15.72 13.80
N ARG A 10 42.05 14.83 12.87
CA ARG A 10 42.25 15.19 11.44
C ARG A 10 40.95 15.65 10.77
N ARG A 11 39.82 14.97 11.02
CA ARG A 11 38.50 15.36 10.49
C ARG A 11 38.08 16.75 10.97
N ARG A 12 38.29 17.07 12.26
CA ARG A 12 37.97 18.40 12.81
C ARG A 12 38.81 19.51 12.18
N ARG A 13 40.09 19.25 11.86
CA ARG A 13 40.95 20.22 11.16
C ARG A 13 40.50 20.47 9.72
N GLN A 14 40.18 19.41 8.98
CA GLN A 14 39.64 19.54 7.62
C GLN A 14 38.32 20.33 7.59
N GLN A 15 37.42 20.06 8.54
CA GLN A 15 36.13 20.73 8.61
C GLN A 15 36.27 22.23 8.93
N ARG A 16 37.24 22.61 9.76
CA ARG A 16 37.56 24.03 10.03
C ARG A 16 38.14 24.73 8.81
N GLN A 17 39.05 24.10 8.08
CA GLN A 17 39.61 24.66 6.84
C GLN A 17 38.53 24.88 5.77
N GLN A 18 37.61 23.92 5.61
CA GLN A 18 36.53 24.04 4.64
C GLN A 18 35.54 25.17 4.97
N ARG A 19 35.27 25.42 6.27
CA ARG A 19 34.45 26.56 6.70
C ARG A 19 35.14 27.90 6.42
N GLN A 20 36.44 28.00 6.65
CA GLN A 20 37.19 29.23 6.37
C GLN A 20 37.22 29.54 4.87
N GLN A 21 37.38 28.53 4.00
CA GLN A 21 37.33 28.73 2.55
C GLN A 21 35.96 29.26 2.08
N ARG A 22 34.85 28.74 2.64
CA ARG A 22 33.50 29.23 2.31
C ARG A 22 33.29 30.69 2.72
N GLN A 23 33.82 31.10 3.87
CA GLN A 23 33.71 32.49 4.32
C GLN A 23 34.52 33.44 3.42
N GLN A 24 35.72 33.02 2.99
CA GLN A 24 36.52 33.81 2.04
C GLN A 24 35.85 33.91 0.66
N GLN A 25 35.14 32.87 0.20
CA GLN A 25 34.37 32.94 -1.05
C GLN A 25 33.16 33.86 -0.94
N GLN A 26 32.49 33.92 0.21
CA GLN A 26 31.37 34.86 0.42
C GLN A 26 31.84 36.32 0.48
N GLN A 27 33.00 36.60 1.08
CA GLN A 27 33.57 37.96 1.06
C GLN A 27 34.07 38.41 -0.32
N LYS A 28 34.39 37.47 -1.21
CA LYS A 28 34.80 37.77 -2.59
C LYS A 28 33.66 37.90 -3.59
N GLN A 29 32.39 37.70 -3.19
CA GLN A 29 31.29 38.00 -4.09
C GLN A 29 31.17 39.53 -4.25
N PRO A 30 31.41 40.07 -5.46
CA PRO A 30 31.24 41.48 -5.71
C PRO A 30 29.77 41.84 -5.47
N GLU A 31 29.53 42.92 -4.72
CA GLU A 31 28.21 43.51 -4.57
C GLU A 31 27.62 43.73 -5.97
N MET A 32 26.59 42.94 -6.31
CA MET A 32 25.87 43.16 -7.55
C MET A 32 25.22 44.55 -7.48
N PRO A 33 25.41 45.39 -8.51
CA PRO A 33 24.83 46.72 -8.55
C PRO A 33 23.31 46.62 -8.35
N GLN A 34 22.83 47.29 -7.31
CA GLN A 34 21.42 47.39 -7.00
C GLN A 34 20.69 47.93 -8.23
N ARG A 35 19.80 47.10 -8.80
CA ARG A 35 18.92 47.56 -9.87
C ARG A 35 18.06 48.71 -9.33
N PRO A 36 17.91 49.80 -10.09
CA PRO A 36 17.05 50.92 -9.72
C PRO A 36 15.65 50.42 -9.39
N ARG A 37 15.15 50.78 -8.20
CA ARG A 37 13.72 50.68 -7.90
C ARG A 37 13.00 51.63 -8.85
N LEU A 38 12.31 51.05 -9.82
CA LEU A 38 11.29 51.75 -10.56
C LEU A 38 10.07 51.82 -9.65
N ASP A 39 9.97 52.95 -8.97
CA ASP A 39 8.75 53.38 -8.28
C ASP A 39 7.73 53.70 -9.38
N GLY A 40 6.78 52.79 -9.56
CA GLY A 40 5.80 52.84 -10.64
C GLY A 40 4.52 52.16 -10.19
N GLU A 41 3.66 52.98 -9.59
CA GLU A 41 2.29 52.70 -9.20
C GLU A 41 1.53 51.92 -10.29
N GLY A 42 0.95 50.78 -9.91
CA GLY A 42 0.11 49.98 -10.81
C GLY A 42 0.02 48.49 -10.46
N GLU A 43 0.01 48.14 -9.18
CA GLU A 43 0.17 46.75 -8.72
C GLU A 43 -1.08 46.22 -8.00
N GLU A 44 -2.26 46.26 -8.64
CA GLU A 44 -3.46 45.64 -8.05
C GLU A 44 -4.29 44.73 -9.01
N THR A 45 -3.88 44.54 -10.26
CA THR A 45 -4.64 43.67 -11.19
C THR A 45 -3.83 42.62 -11.96
N ALA A 46 -2.51 42.53 -11.78
CA ALA A 46 -1.66 41.62 -12.56
C ALA A 46 -1.15 40.37 -11.80
N SER A 47 -1.40 40.24 -10.49
CA SER A 47 -0.87 39.13 -9.67
C SER A 47 -1.66 37.80 -9.80
N ARG A 48 -2.63 37.73 -10.72
CA ARG A 48 -3.44 36.53 -10.96
C ARG A 48 -3.13 35.76 -12.25
N ARG A 49 -2.08 36.13 -13.00
CA ARG A 49 -1.72 35.49 -14.29
C ARG A 49 -0.28 35.00 -14.41
N ARG A 50 0.54 35.07 -13.35
CA ARG A 50 2.00 34.80 -13.45
C ARG A 50 2.46 33.54 -12.73
N GLY A 51 1.65 32.48 -12.79
CA GLY A 51 1.93 31.21 -12.12
C GLY A 51 1.68 29.93 -12.92
N ASP A 52 1.27 30.02 -14.20
CA ASP A 52 0.86 28.84 -15.00
C ASP A 52 1.85 28.43 -16.10
N ASP A 53 2.94 29.18 -16.35
CA ASP A 53 3.80 28.93 -17.54
C ASP A 53 5.04 28.05 -17.29
N ASP A 54 5.37 27.71 -16.03
CA ASP A 54 6.49 26.78 -15.71
C ASP A 54 6.06 25.31 -15.69
N ASP A 55 4.80 25.02 -16.03
CA ASP A 55 4.28 23.67 -16.24
C ASP A 55 4.47 23.19 -17.68
N LYS A 56 5.55 23.64 -18.36
CA LYS A 56 6.12 22.89 -19.48
C LYS A 56 6.71 21.59 -18.94
N GLU A 57 5.79 20.66 -18.73
CA GLU A 57 5.93 19.22 -18.79
C GLU A 57 7.34 18.83 -19.20
N ALA A 58 8.14 18.44 -18.22
CA ALA A 58 9.14 17.41 -18.44
C ALA A 58 8.37 16.24 -19.05
N SER A 59 8.30 16.25 -20.38
CA SER A 59 7.51 15.32 -21.18
C SER A 59 7.83 13.94 -20.63
N PRO A 60 6.82 13.24 -20.08
CA PRO A 60 7.05 11.97 -19.42
C PRO A 60 7.77 11.13 -20.44
N ARG A 61 9.05 10.82 -20.21
CA ARG A 61 9.85 9.91 -21.05
C ARG A 61 8.91 8.77 -21.37
N THR A 62 8.42 8.74 -22.62
CA THR A 62 7.29 7.92 -23.01
C THR A 62 7.69 6.51 -22.68
N ALA A 63 7.11 5.96 -21.62
CA ALA A 63 7.35 4.58 -21.23
C ALA A 63 7.08 3.76 -22.50
N GLY A 64 8.11 3.08 -23.00
CA GLY A 64 8.00 2.41 -24.29
C GLY A 64 6.81 1.45 -24.30
N PRO A 65 6.22 1.15 -25.46
CA PRO A 65 5.06 0.27 -25.58
C PRO A 65 5.20 -1.07 -24.83
N ALA A 66 6.44 -1.56 -24.66
CA ALA A 66 6.77 -2.73 -23.86
C ALA A 66 6.37 -2.64 -22.38
N ALA A 67 6.51 -1.49 -21.73
CA ALA A 67 6.17 -1.34 -20.30
C ALA A 67 4.65 -1.42 -20.06
N HIS A 68 3.85 -1.03 -21.05
CA HIS A 68 2.40 -1.10 -20.97
C HIS A 68 1.90 -2.55 -21.08
N SER A 69 2.46 -3.34 -22.00
CA SER A 69 2.08 -4.75 -22.16
C SER A 69 2.39 -5.60 -20.93
N GLU A 70 3.53 -5.37 -20.28
CA GLU A 70 3.89 -6.15 -19.08
C GLU A 70 2.97 -5.83 -17.89
N THR A 71 2.61 -4.56 -17.72
CA THR A 71 1.66 -4.15 -16.67
C THR A 71 0.30 -4.81 -16.85
N GLN A 72 -0.21 -4.84 -18.10
CA GLN A 72 -1.47 -5.51 -18.41
C GLN A 72 -1.39 -7.01 -18.15
N ALA A 73 -0.26 -7.64 -18.47
CA ALA A 73 -0.05 -9.07 -18.20
C ALA A 73 -0.10 -9.39 -16.70
N LEU A 74 0.53 -8.58 -15.83
CA LEU A 74 0.46 -8.79 -14.38
C LEU A 74 -0.96 -8.63 -13.82
N ARG A 75 -1.71 -7.64 -14.30
CA ARG A 75 -3.12 -7.45 -13.90
C ARG A 75 -3.98 -8.62 -14.37
N ALA A 76 -3.80 -9.07 -15.61
CA ALA A 76 -4.50 -10.24 -16.15
C ALA A 76 -4.19 -11.50 -15.34
N LEU A 77 -2.92 -11.70 -14.93
CA LEU A 77 -2.52 -12.81 -14.08
C LEU A 77 -3.17 -12.74 -12.69
N ALA A 78 -3.23 -11.55 -12.08
CA ALA A 78 -3.92 -11.36 -10.79
C ALA A 78 -5.42 -11.69 -10.90
N TRP A 79 -6.08 -11.27 -11.97
CA TRP A 79 -7.47 -11.63 -12.25
C TRP A 79 -7.65 -13.13 -12.49
N ALA A 80 -6.79 -13.74 -13.29
CA ALA A 80 -6.85 -15.18 -13.56
C ALA A 80 -6.70 -16.00 -12.28
N LEU A 81 -5.80 -15.63 -11.38
CA LEU A 81 -5.63 -16.28 -10.08
C LEU A 81 -6.85 -16.08 -9.16
N ALA A 82 -7.43 -14.88 -9.15
CA ALA A 82 -8.64 -14.62 -8.36
C ALA A 82 -9.83 -15.46 -8.88
N ILE A 83 -10.02 -15.54 -10.19
CA ILE A 83 -11.07 -16.36 -10.82
C ILE A 83 -10.83 -17.85 -10.57
N ALA A 84 -9.59 -18.32 -10.74
CA ALA A 84 -9.23 -19.70 -10.46
C ALA A 84 -9.49 -20.07 -9.00
N SER A 85 -9.17 -19.16 -8.06
CA SER A 85 -9.43 -19.33 -6.63
C SER A 85 -10.92 -19.48 -6.33
N VAL A 86 -11.77 -18.60 -6.90
CA VAL A 86 -13.23 -18.73 -6.80
C VAL A 86 -13.71 -20.05 -7.38
N GLY A 87 -13.17 -20.46 -8.53
CA GLY A 87 -13.49 -21.75 -9.15
C GLY A 87 -13.14 -22.94 -8.25
N CYS A 88 -11.96 -22.95 -7.62
CA CYS A 88 -11.57 -23.97 -6.66
C CYS A 88 -12.55 -24.04 -5.47
N PHE A 89 -12.91 -22.89 -4.91
CA PHE A 89 -13.87 -22.84 -3.79
C PHE A 89 -15.28 -23.25 -4.19
N ALA A 90 -15.73 -22.89 -5.39
CA ALA A 90 -17.01 -23.31 -5.93
C ALA A 90 -17.09 -24.83 -6.17
N LEU A 91 -16.00 -25.43 -6.68
CA LEU A 91 -15.92 -26.88 -6.86
C LEU A 91 -15.98 -27.60 -5.51
N MET A 92 -15.25 -27.11 -4.51
CA MET A 92 -15.29 -27.67 -3.16
C MET A 92 -16.66 -27.56 -2.50
N ASP A 93 -17.34 -26.40 -2.59
CA ASP A 93 -18.70 -26.27 -2.07
C ASP A 93 -19.67 -27.22 -2.79
N GLY A 94 -19.50 -27.39 -4.10
CA GLY A 94 -20.27 -28.36 -4.88
C GLY A 94 -20.02 -29.80 -4.45
N ASP A 95 -18.76 -30.15 -4.15
CA ASP A 95 -18.41 -31.48 -3.66
C ASP A 95 -18.99 -31.71 -2.26
N ILE A 96 -18.92 -30.72 -1.36
CA ILE A 96 -19.54 -30.78 -0.01
C ILE A 96 -21.05 -31.02 -0.11
N ALA A 97 -21.74 -30.32 -1.03
CA ALA A 97 -23.19 -30.49 -1.24
C ALA A 97 -23.56 -31.87 -1.81
N ASN A 98 -22.65 -32.52 -2.54
CA ASN A 98 -22.90 -33.78 -3.25
C ASN A 98 -22.29 -35.03 -2.58
N GLN A 99 -21.41 -34.87 -1.59
CA GLN A 99 -20.66 -36.00 -1.02
C GLN A 99 -21.53 -36.91 -0.14
N ALA A 100 -21.58 -38.20 -0.54
CA ALA A 100 -21.87 -39.33 0.33
C ALA A 100 -20.59 -39.77 1.07
N PRO A 101 -20.67 -40.28 2.31
CA PRO A 101 -19.64 -40.20 3.37
C PRO A 101 -18.27 -40.87 3.16
N SER A 102 -17.87 -41.35 1.98
CA SER A 102 -16.73 -42.27 1.86
C SER A 102 -15.69 -41.99 0.78
N ARG A 103 -15.69 -40.84 0.09
CA ARG A 103 -14.73 -40.60 -1.00
C ARG A 103 -14.14 -39.20 -1.01
N ILE A 104 -12.81 -39.19 -0.86
CA ILE A 104 -11.83 -38.20 -1.36
C ILE A 104 -11.43 -37.11 -0.36
N VAL A 105 -10.46 -37.44 0.50
CA VAL A 105 -9.82 -36.45 1.39
C VAL A 105 -8.63 -35.74 0.73
N ALA A 106 -7.93 -36.40 -0.21
CA ALA A 106 -6.67 -35.89 -0.76
C ALA A 106 -6.83 -34.87 -1.91
N GLN A 107 -7.84 -35.03 -2.78
CA GLN A 107 -8.07 -34.09 -3.89
C GLN A 107 -8.64 -32.77 -3.38
N ASP A 108 -9.53 -32.83 -2.39
CA ASP A 108 -10.17 -31.68 -1.77
C ASP A 108 -9.13 -30.78 -1.08
N GLN A 109 -8.12 -31.37 -0.43
CA GLN A 109 -7.00 -30.62 0.15
C GLN A 109 -6.16 -29.88 -0.90
N LEU A 110 -5.85 -30.52 -2.03
CA LEU A 110 -5.06 -29.87 -3.08
C LEU A 110 -5.83 -28.70 -3.71
N THR A 111 -7.13 -28.88 -3.95
CA THR A 111 -8.02 -27.82 -4.46
C THR A 111 -8.12 -26.65 -3.48
N MET A 112 -8.24 -26.93 -2.18
CA MET A 112 -8.25 -25.91 -1.13
C MET A 112 -6.95 -25.11 -1.11
N VAL A 113 -5.81 -25.80 -1.06
CA VAL A 113 -4.49 -25.16 -1.02
C VAL A 113 -4.25 -24.33 -2.28
N GLY A 114 -4.66 -24.84 -3.46
CA GLY A 114 -4.61 -24.10 -4.71
C GLY A 114 -5.45 -22.82 -4.67
N GLY A 115 -6.68 -22.90 -4.18
CA GLY A 115 -7.58 -21.75 -4.02
C GLY A 115 -7.02 -20.70 -3.06
N VAL A 116 -6.52 -21.12 -1.89
CA VAL A 116 -5.92 -20.24 -0.89
C VAL A 116 -4.65 -19.57 -1.42
N LEU A 117 -3.75 -20.32 -2.05
CA LEU A 117 -2.51 -19.76 -2.61
C LEU A 117 -2.80 -18.77 -3.75
N GLY A 118 -3.75 -19.08 -4.63
CA GLY A 118 -4.18 -18.18 -5.69
C GLY A 118 -4.70 -16.86 -5.14
N LEU A 119 -5.53 -16.93 -4.11
CA LEU A 119 -6.04 -15.76 -3.40
C LEU A 119 -4.90 -14.97 -2.73
N LEU A 120 -4.00 -15.63 -2.01
CA LEU A 120 -2.89 -14.99 -1.32
C LEU A 120 -1.83 -14.36 -2.26
N TRP A 121 -1.70 -14.85 -3.49
CA TRP A 121 -0.72 -14.33 -4.46
C TRP A 121 -1.25 -13.18 -5.31
N SER A 122 -2.58 -13.07 -5.44
CA SER A 122 -3.24 -12.03 -6.24
C SER A 122 -3.00 -10.59 -5.72
N GLY A 123 -2.96 -10.39 -4.39
CA GLY A 123 -2.64 -9.10 -3.77
C GLY A 123 -1.22 -8.61 -4.09
N PRO A 124 -0.17 -9.41 -3.82
CA PRO A 124 1.22 -9.10 -4.20
C PRO A 124 1.40 -8.78 -5.69
N LEU A 125 0.77 -9.55 -6.58
CA LEU A 125 0.81 -9.26 -8.02
C LEU A 125 0.20 -7.91 -8.37
N THR A 126 -0.87 -7.50 -7.67
CA THR A 126 -1.48 -6.19 -7.86
C THR A 126 -0.54 -5.06 -7.40
N ILE A 127 0.24 -5.26 -6.33
CA ILE A 127 1.29 -4.32 -5.92
C ILE A 127 2.38 -4.22 -6.99
N LEU A 128 2.86 -5.36 -7.50
CA LEU A 128 3.89 -5.40 -8.56
C LEU A 128 3.40 -4.71 -9.84
N ALA A 129 2.14 -4.94 -10.23
CA ALA A 129 1.51 -4.23 -11.34
C ALA A 129 1.48 -2.71 -11.11
N GLY A 130 1.21 -2.26 -9.88
CA GLY A 130 1.28 -0.84 -9.51
C GLY A 130 2.68 -0.24 -9.64
N ILE A 131 3.71 -0.96 -9.17
CA ILE A 131 5.12 -0.56 -9.26
C ILE A 131 5.55 -0.44 -10.73
N GLN A 132 5.16 -1.40 -11.58
CA GLN A 132 5.51 -1.40 -12.99
C GLN A 132 4.78 -0.30 -13.76
N LYS A 133 3.49 -0.10 -13.49
CA LYS A 133 2.67 0.92 -14.15
C LYS A 133 3.17 2.35 -13.91
N HIS A 134 3.47 2.66 -12.65
CA HIS A 134 3.75 4.04 -12.22
C HIS A 134 5.25 4.31 -11.99
N GLY A 135 6.07 3.26 -12.02
CA GLY A 135 7.49 3.29 -11.74
C GLY A 135 7.80 3.31 -10.23
N SER A 136 8.85 2.58 -9.82
CA SER A 136 9.25 2.41 -8.42
C SER A 136 9.56 3.71 -7.67
N TYR A 137 9.86 4.79 -8.40
CA TYR A 137 10.10 6.11 -7.79
C TYR A 137 8.81 6.81 -7.34
N ARG A 138 7.70 6.58 -8.06
CA ARG A 138 6.41 7.24 -7.82
C ARG A 138 5.43 6.35 -7.05
N TYR A 139 5.54 5.03 -7.21
CA TYR A 139 4.69 4.06 -6.53
C TYR A 139 5.56 3.19 -5.63
N ARG A 140 5.33 3.31 -4.32
CA ARG A 140 6.03 2.52 -3.30
C ARG A 140 5.10 1.44 -2.78
N ILE A 141 5.67 0.31 -2.36
CA ILE A 141 4.93 -0.79 -1.70
C ILE A 141 4.14 -0.25 -0.50
N TYR A 142 4.74 0.69 0.22
CA TYR A 142 4.15 1.34 1.37
C TYR A 142 4.00 2.85 1.10
N GLN A 143 2.76 3.30 0.96
CA GLN A 143 2.43 4.71 0.69
C GLN A 143 1.10 5.12 1.32
N PRO A 144 1.04 5.29 2.66
CA PRO A 144 -0.21 5.66 3.31
C PRO A 144 -0.73 6.98 2.75
N LEU A 145 -1.95 6.93 2.20
CA LEU A 145 -2.75 8.10 1.81
C LEU A 145 -2.16 8.95 0.66
N GLN A 146 -1.30 8.35 -0.15
CA GLN A 146 -0.76 8.95 -1.38
C GLN A 146 -1.54 8.40 -2.58
N GLY A 147 -1.63 9.15 -3.69
CA GLY A 147 -2.33 8.68 -4.90
C GLY A 147 -3.73 9.23 -5.14
N GLY A 148 -4.27 10.05 -4.23
CA GLY A 148 -5.62 10.64 -4.34
C GLY A 148 -6.65 9.95 -3.44
N SER A 149 -7.73 10.66 -3.08
CA SER A 149 -8.72 10.17 -2.11
C SER A 149 -9.43 8.89 -2.58
N VAL A 150 -9.83 8.83 -3.85
CA VAL A 150 -10.51 7.66 -4.44
C VAL A 150 -9.61 6.43 -4.43
N PHE A 151 -8.35 6.56 -4.86
CA PHE A 151 -7.36 5.48 -4.80
C PHE A 151 -7.21 4.93 -3.38
N VAL A 152 -7.03 5.84 -2.42
CA VAL A 152 -6.83 5.50 -1.01
C VAL A 152 -8.04 4.78 -0.42
N LEU A 153 -9.26 5.25 -0.74
CA LEU A 153 -10.49 4.61 -0.27
C LEU A 153 -10.63 3.20 -0.85
N MET A 154 -10.42 3.02 -2.16
CA MET A 154 -10.50 1.70 -2.80
C MET A 154 -9.43 0.74 -2.28
N GLN A 155 -8.21 1.23 -2.02
CA GLN A 155 -7.14 0.44 -1.40
C GLN A 155 -7.52 0.01 0.01
N ALA A 156 -8.06 0.92 0.83
CA ALA A 156 -8.50 0.59 2.18
C ALA A 156 -9.57 -0.52 2.17
N ILE A 157 -10.64 -0.34 1.38
CA ILE A 157 -11.72 -1.34 1.27
C ILE A 157 -11.19 -2.66 0.71
N GLY A 158 -10.37 -2.59 -0.36
CA GLY A 158 -9.78 -3.76 -1.00
C GLY A 158 -8.92 -4.58 -0.05
N TRP A 159 -7.98 -3.96 0.67
CA TRP A 159 -7.14 -4.65 1.66
C TRP A 159 -7.93 -5.17 2.86
N THR A 160 -9.00 -4.47 3.26
CA THR A 160 -9.90 -4.96 4.31
C THR A 160 -10.60 -6.25 3.88
N PHE A 161 -11.25 -6.28 2.72
CA PHE A 161 -11.90 -7.51 2.22
C PHE A 161 -10.88 -8.62 1.98
N TYR A 162 -9.69 -8.28 1.50
CA TYR A 162 -8.61 -9.24 1.31
C TYR A 162 -8.19 -9.89 2.63
N ALA A 163 -7.98 -9.09 3.68
CA ALA A 163 -7.59 -9.58 5.00
C ALA A 163 -8.67 -10.46 5.63
N ILE A 164 -9.95 -10.07 5.51
CA ILE A 164 -11.08 -10.88 5.97
C ILE A 164 -11.09 -12.23 5.24
N SER A 165 -11.05 -12.22 3.91
CA SER A 165 -11.05 -13.44 3.09
C SER A 165 -9.85 -14.34 3.40
N ALA A 166 -8.63 -13.78 3.50
CA ALA A 166 -7.43 -14.53 3.88
C ALA A 166 -7.51 -15.11 5.31
N GLY A 167 -8.07 -14.35 6.25
CA GLY A 167 -8.33 -14.82 7.61
C GLY A 167 -9.30 -16.00 7.64
N LEU A 168 -10.42 -15.89 6.90
CA LEU A 168 -11.39 -16.99 6.75
C LEU A 168 -10.75 -18.23 6.11
N CYS A 169 -9.97 -18.07 5.04
CA CYS A 169 -9.21 -19.17 4.42
C CYS A 169 -8.32 -19.90 5.44
N LEU A 170 -7.59 -19.16 6.28
CA LEU A 170 -6.73 -19.75 7.30
C LEU A 170 -7.55 -20.54 8.33
N VAL A 171 -8.67 -19.98 8.77
CA VAL A 171 -9.55 -20.58 9.77
C VAL A 171 -10.16 -21.88 9.25
N LEU A 172 -10.65 -21.88 8.01
CA LEU A 172 -11.20 -23.07 7.35
C LEU A 172 -10.12 -24.12 7.09
N THR A 173 -8.88 -23.71 6.84
CA THR A 173 -7.74 -24.64 6.70
C THR A 173 -7.40 -25.32 8.03
N LEU A 174 -7.53 -24.61 9.15
CA LEU A 174 -7.26 -25.13 10.49
C LEU A 174 -8.46 -25.88 11.09
N ASN A 175 -9.68 -25.56 10.64
CA ASN A 175 -10.94 -26.14 11.11
C ASN A 175 -11.74 -26.60 9.88
N PRO A 176 -11.62 -27.88 9.48
CA PRO A 176 -12.23 -28.39 8.24
C PRO A 176 -13.74 -28.57 8.34
N GLU A 177 -14.38 -28.16 9.44
CA GLU A 177 -15.83 -28.12 9.58
C GLU A 177 -16.37 -26.93 8.79
N VAL A 178 -16.61 -27.16 7.50
CA VAL A 178 -17.09 -26.16 6.56
C VAL A 178 -18.57 -26.39 6.31
N THR A 179 -19.39 -25.36 6.55
CA THR A 179 -20.80 -25.38 6.14
C THR A 179 -20.91 -25.09 4.64
N GLU A 180 -21.86 -25.74 3.96
CA GLU A 180 -22.18 -25.49 2.54
C GLU A 180 -22.29 -23.98 2.24
N GLY A 181 -21.59 -23.53 1.19
CA GLY A 181 -21.64 -22.14 0.74
C GLY A 181 -20.57 -21.24 1.36
N THR A 182 -19.90 -21.69 2.43
CA THR A 182 -18.90 -20.86 3.14
C THR A 182 -17.71 -20.55 2.23
N LEU A 183 -17.21 -21.55 1.49
CA LEU A 183 -16.04 -21.37 0.62
C LEU A 183 -16.35 -20.43 -0.54
N MET A 184 -17.56 -20.51 -1.11
CA MET A 184 -18.02 -19.59 -2.15
C MET A 184 -18.04 -18.14 -1.64
N VAL A 185 -18.54 -17.89 -0.43
CA VAL A 185 -18.56 -16.54 0.17
C VAL A 185 -17.13 -16.01 0.37
N VAL A 186 -16.21 -16.85 0.87
CA VAL A 186 -14.80 -16.48 1.03
C VAL A 186 -14.15 -16.13 -0.30
N GLY A 187 -14.39 -16.94 -1.33
CA GLY A 187 -13.93 -16.71 -2.69
C GLY A 187 -14.47 -15.40 -3.27
N ALA A 188 -15.78 -15.18 -3.17
CA ALA A 188 -16.43 -13.96 -3.65
C ALA A 188 -15.88 -12.70 -2.97
N LEU A 189 -15.67 -12.72 -1.65
CA LEU A 189 -15.03 -11.63 -0.91
C LEU A 189 -13.60 -11.37 -1.41
N GLY A 190 -12.80 -12.42 -1.60
CA GLY A 190 -11.43 -12.31 -2.12
C GLY A 190 -11.37 -11.79 -3.56
N PHE A 191 -12.32 -12.19 -4.40
CA PHE A 191 -12.45 -11.67 -5.75
C PHE A 191 -12.81 -10.17 -5.75
N CYS A 192 -13.81 -9.77 -4.97
CA CYS A 192 -14.19 -8.37 -4.78
C CYS A 192 -13.02 -7.52 -4.27
N ALA A 193 -12.25 -8.05 -3.31
CA ALA A 193 -11.03 -7.41 -2.82
C ALA A 193 -10.03 -7.14 -3.95
N ASN A 194 -9.72 -8.18 -4.75
CA ASN A 194 -8.81 -8.06 -5.89
C ASN A 194 -9.30 -7.11 -6.97
N ALA A 195 -10.61 -7.12 -7.25
CA ALA A 195 -11.24 -6.21 -8.20
C ALA A 195 -11.04 -4.75 -7.78
N MET A 196 -11.26 -4.45 -6.51
CA MET A 196 -11.06 -3.11 -5.96
C MET A 196 -9.59 -2.69 -5.96
N LEU A 197 -8.68 -3.59 -5.53
CA LEU A 197 -7.25 -3.33 -5.55
C LEU A 197 -6.75 -3.06 -6.98
N ASN A 198 -7.14 -3.89 -7.95
CA ASN A 198 -6.76 -3.69 -9.34
C ASN A 198 -7.35 -2.40 -9.92
N SER A 199 -8.63 -2.12 -9.67
CA SER A 199 -9.30 -0.91 -10.17
C SER A 199 -8.67 0.36 -9.59
N SER A 200 -8.24 0.32 -8.33
CA SER A 200 -7.62 1.47 -7.69
C SER A 200 -6.36 1.96 -8.42
N LEU A 201 -5.59 1.07 -9.06
CA LEU A 201 -4.37 1.44 -9.79
C LEU A 201 -4.61 2.41 -10.95
N ASP A 202 -5.83 2.49 -11.46
CA ASP A 202 -6.23 3.45 -12.50
C ASP A 202 -6.54 4.83 -11.92
N TRP A 203 -6.91 4.89 -10.65
CA TRP A 203 -7.19 6.13 -9.91
C TRP A 203 -5.96 6.74 -9.25
N PHE A 204 -4.81 6.05 -9.29
CA PHE A 204 -3.58 6.57 -8.71
C PHE A 204 -3.08 7.81 -9.45
N LYS A 205 -3.10 8.95 -8.76
CA LYS A 205 -2.53 10.22 -9.22
C LYS A 205 -1.26 10.50 -8.41
N PRO A 206 -0.06 10.40 -9.02
CA PRO A 206 1.18 10.76 -8.34
C PRO A 206 1.09 12.20 -7.86
N LYS A 207 1.23 12.42 -6.55
CA LYS A 207 1.20 13.78 -6.00
C LYS A 207 2.52 14.44 -6.38
N ARG A 208 2.50 15.50 -7.20
CA ARG A 208 3.69 16.37 -7.36
C ARG A 208 4.08 16.86 -5.97
N GLU A 209 5.29 16.55 -5.52
CA GLU A 209 5.82 17.07 -4.26
C GLU A 209 6.00 18.59 -4.39
N SER A 210 4.94 19.37 -4.13
CA SER A 210 5.08 20.81 -3.98
C SER A 210 6.01 21.07 -2.78
N HIS A 211 7.07 21.87 -2.96
CA HIS A 211 8.02 22.24 -1.89
C HIS A 211 7.33 22.77 -0.61
N ILE A 212 6.16 23.40 -0.77
CA ILE A 212 5.31 23.87 0.33
C ILE A 212 4.82 22.72 1.21
N ARG A 213 4.50 21.56 0.63
CA ARG A 213 4.00 20.39 1.37
C ARG A 213 5.12 19.65 2.13
N LYS A 214 6.38 19.73 1.68
CA LYS A 214 7.55 19.33 2.49
C LYS A 214 7.66 20.19 3.76
N ARG A 215 7.44 21.50 3.63
CA ARG A 215 7.38 22.43 4.77
C ARG A 215 6.18 22.18 5.67
N ILE A 216 4.99 21.99 5.10
CA ILE A 216 3.75 21.72 5.86
C ILE A 216 3.85 20.36 6.56
N ASN A 217 4.30 19.28 5.94
CA ASN A 217 4.49 17.98 6.61
C ASN A 217 5.61 18.03 7.68
N SER A 218 6.57 18.95 7.56
CA SER A 218 7.56 19.20 8.62
C SER A 218 7.02 20.06 9.78
N LEU A 219 5.93 20.81 9.56
CA LEU A 219 5.33 21.72 10.55
C LEU A 219 4.09 21.12 11.21
N LEU A 220 3.16 20.62 10.41
CA LEU A 220 2.08 19.74 10.80
C LEU A 220 2.65 18.33 10.88
N GLY A 221 3.33 18.05 11.98
CA GLY A 221 3.79 16.70 12.29
C GLY A 221 2.63 15.72 12.13
N GLN A 222 2.68 14.92 11.06
CA GLN A 222 2.25 13.53 10.87
C GLN A 222 1.21 12.95 11.84
N ARG A 223 0.20 13.71 12.25
CA ARG A 223 -0.79 13.35 13.26
C ARG A 223 -2.17 13.56 12.64
N SER A 224 -2.98 12.51 12.67
CA SER A 224 -4.38 12.49 12.21
C SER A 224 -4.66 12.20 10.73
N THR A 225 -3.94 11.25 10.16
CA THR A 225 -4.49 10.47 9.03
C THR A 225 -4.14 8.97 9.12
N LYS A 226 -3.01 8.68 9.77
CA LYS A 226 -2.70 7.35 10.33
C LYS A 226 -3.81 6.85 11.28
N GLY A 227 -4.39 7.77 12.07
CA GLY A 227 -5.45 7.47 13.03
C GLY A 227 -6.73 6.96 12.38
N SER A 228 -7.18 7.57 11.28
CA SER A 228 -8.39 7.15 10.57
C SER A 228 -8.21 5.82 9.84
N ALA A 229 -7.03 5.58 9.25
CA ALA A 229 -6.73 4.29 8.64
C ALA A 229 -6.65 3.16 9.68
N ALA A 230 -6.00 3.40 10.82
CA ALA A 230 -5.97 2.46 11.94
C ALA A 230 -7.36 2.21 12.53
N LEU A 231 -8.20 3.24 12.64
CA LEU A 231 -9.58 3.11 13.11
C LEU A 231 -10.43 2.27 12.15
N LEU A 232 -10.33 2.50 10.84
CA LEU A 232 -11.06 1.71 9.85
C LEU A 232 -10.58 0.26 9.82
N LEU A 233 -9.27 0.01 9.92
CA LEU A 233 -8.74 -1.36 9.97
C LEU A 233 -9.11 -2.07 11.28
N SER A 234 -9.07 -1.35 12.41
CA SER A 234 -9.47 -1.89 13.71
C SER A 234 -10.97 -2.17 13.77
N ALA A 235 -11.81 -1.30 13.20
CA ALA A 235 -13.25 -1.52 13.09
C ALA A 235 -13.55 -2.71 12.17
N ALA A 236 -12.85 -2.86 11.05
CA ALA A 236 -13.01 -4.01 10.17
C ALA A 236 -12.57 -5.33 10.82
N ALA A 237 -11.45 -5.31 11.55
CA ALA A 237 -11.02 -6.46 12.35
C ALA A 237 -12.04 -6.81 13.43
N LEU A 238 -12.63 -5.81 14.10
CA LEU A 238 -13.68 -6.00 15.09
C LEU A 238 -14.95 -6.60 14.48
N VAL A 239 -15.41 -6.10 13.32
CA VAL A 239 -16.57 -6.64 12.62
C VAL A 239 -16.33 -8.08 12.17
N ALA A 240 -15.13 -8.39 11.69
CA ALA A 240 -14.74 -9.75 11.34
C ALA A 240 -14.73 -10.66 12.58
N LEU A 241 -14.20 -10.19 13.72
CA LEU A 241 -14.24 -10.94 14.98
C LEU A 241 -15.67 -11.16 15.46
N CYS A 242 -16.53 -10.13 15.44
CA CYS A 242 -17.93 -10.25 15.87
C CYS A 242 -18.75 -11.18 14.96
N ALA A 243 -18.60 -11.06 13.64
CA ALA A 243 -19.29 -11.95 12.70
C ALA A 243 -18.84 -13.41 12.84
N MET A 244 -17.60 -13.64 13.28
CA MET A 244 -17.05 -14.98 13.48
C MET A 244 -17.35 -15.55 14.87
N ASP A 245 -17.45 -14.72 15.90
CA ASP A 245 -17.91 -15.13 17.24
C ASP A 245 -19.37 -15.59 17.20
N THR A 246 -20.20 -15.00 16.33
CA THR A 246 -21.56 -15.49 16.05
C THR A 246 -21.62 -16.80 15.26
N LEU A 247 -20.51 -17.21 14.62
CA LEU A 247 -20.44 -18.43 13.81
C LEU A 247 -19.74 -19.59 14.53
N VAL A 248 -18.93 -19.32 15.57
CA VAL A 248 -18.12 -20.32 16.28
C VAL A 248 -18.58 -20.42 17.74
N GLU A 249 -19.74 -21.02 17.96
CA GLU A 249 -20.30 -21.13 19.32
C GLU A 249 -19.70 -22.28 20.16
N GLU A 250 -18.88 -23.18 19.59
CA GLU A 250 -18.73 -24.52 20.21
C GLU A 250 -17.32 -24.99 20.66
N THR A 251 -16.21 -24.27 20.44
CA THR A 251 -14.88 -24.78 20.88
C THR A 251 -13.95 -23.78 21.58
N SER A 252 -13.70 -24.01 22.87
CA SER A 252 -12.85 -23.19 23.76
C SER A 252 -11.37 -23.10 23.35
N SER A 253 -10.84 -24.07 22.60
CA SER A 253 -9.43 -24.06 22.13
C SER A 253 -9.17 -23.07 21.00
N SER A 254 -10.21 -22.64 20.28
CA SER A 254 -10.08 -21.71 19.16
C SER A 254 -9.64 -20.31 19.64
N ARG A 255 -10.10 -19.88 20.82
CA ARG A 255 -9.88 -18.54 21.42
C ARG A 255 -8.41 -18.11 21.51
N ILE A 256 -7.47 -19.06 21.70
CA ILE A 256 -6.03 -18.75 21.83
C ILE A 256 -5.39 -18.41 20.48
N VAL A 257 -5.76 -19.15 19.41
CA VAL A 257 -5.28 -18.88 18.05
C VAL A 257 -5.80 -17.53 17.54
N TRP A 258 -6.99 -17.13 17.99
CA TRP A 258 -7.61 -15.85 17.62
C TRP A 258 -6.94 -14.63 18.25
N VAL A 259 -6.49 -14.72 19.50
CA VAL A 259 -5.69 -13.67 20.13
C VAL A 259 -4.38 -13.48 19.37
N ASP A 260 -3.76 -14.57 18.92
CA ASP A 260 -2.54 -14.52 18.12
C ASP A 260 -2.78 -13.90 16.73
N LEU A 261 -3.89 -14.20 16.07
CA LEU A 261 -4.25 -13.60 14.78
C LEU A 261 -4.58 -12.10 14.90
N PHE A 262 -5.29 -11.72 15.97
CA PHE A 262 -5.56 -10.33 16.30
C PHE A 262 -4.28 -9.58 16.64
N LEU A 263 -3.35 -10.22 17.34
CA LEU A 263 -2.06 -9.64 17.68
C LEU A 263 -1.18 -9.50 16.43
N GLN A 264 -1.15 -10.49 15.54
CA GLN A 264 -0.42 -10.42 14.28
C GLN A 264 -0.98 -9.34 13.36
N SER A 265 -2.30 -9.25 13.20
CA SER A 265 -2.94 -8.19 12.43
C SER A 265 -2.72 -6.81 13.07
N SER A 266 -2.76 -6.70 14.40
CA SER A 266 -2.44 -5.46 15.12
C SER A 266 -0.97 -5.05 14.99
N ILE A 267 -0.03 -6.00 14.97
CA ILE A 267 1.40 -5.76 14.74
C ILE A 267 1.62 -5.33 13.29
N VAL A 268 0.99 -5.98 12.32
CA VAL A 268 1.04 -5.58 10.91
C VAL A 268 0.46 -4.17 10.76
N ILE A 269 -0.65 -3.84 11.44
CA ILE A 269 -1.22 -2.49 11.49
C ILE A 269 -0.24 -1.50 12.12
N PHE A 270 0.41 -1.85 13.22
CA PHE A 270 1.37 -0.99 13.92
C PHE A 270 2.61 -0.73 13.05
N VAL A 271 3.15 -1.75 12.39
CA VAL A 271 4.26 -1.65 11.43
C VAL A 271 3.83 -0.87 10.17
N LEU A 272 2.61 -1.05 9.71
CA LEU A 272 2.00 -0.25 8.63
C LEU A 272 1.57 1.15 9.09
N CYS A 273 1.71 1.51 10.37
CA CYS A 273 1.38 2.84 10.88
C CYS A 273 2.59 3.61 11.43
N ALA A 274 3.69 2.92 11.77
CA ALA A 274 4.95 3.51 12.21
C ALA A 274 5.68 4.20 11.05
#